data_AF-I2FXM3-F1
#
_entry.id   AF-I2FXM3-F1
#
_cell.length_a   1.000
_cell.length_b   1.000
_cell.length_c   1.000
_cell.angle_alpha   90.00
_cell.angle_beta   90.00
_cell.angle_gamma   90.00
#
_symmetry.space_group_name_H-M   'P 1'
#
loop_
_entity.id
_entity.type
_entity.pdbx_description
1 polymer ?
#
loop_
_entity_poly.entity_id
_entity_poly.type
_entity_poly.pdbx_seq_one_letter_code
_entity_poly.pdbx_strand_id
1 'polypeptide(L)'
;MNSLYNQALRQFSSIQSDISRIDSEGDSAPSTSFGPVTVSLSSLERTIDEYEKLAKKELIQSKQEKALNRVAKFRTDYSELSSQLARLKTKGSLSNRGSAQNGSSTSTLRSPTSNAFGGGANRRASGIALAESPFSLHARNSANPQEHDPLAAYKMNDSAAAMFGGGASGGFSVRESHALREHSFIQQTEQQLDTFIAQGREVFGNLVEQRGILKRTQRRLRDAANTLGLSRDVIGYIERRSTQDNMIFALGAIFTLVCFWYIYKWFG
;
A
#
# COMPACT_ATOMS: atom_id res chain seq x y z
N MET A 1 -19.54 16.37 6.16
CA MET A 1 -18.67 16.15 7.34
C MET A 1 -18.82 14.76 7.93
N ASN A 2 -19.96 14.41 8.53
CA ASN A 2 -20.10 13.13 9.25
C ASN A 2 -20.00 11.89 8.36
N SER A 3 -20.46 11.95 7.11
CA SER A 3 -20.30 10.84 6.15
C SER A 3 -18.82 10.54 5.87
N LEU A 4 -18.04 11.57 5.52
CA LEU A 4 -16.59 11.45 5.28
C LEU A 4 -15.84 10.93 6.50
N TYR A 5 -16.21 11.38 7.70
CA TYR A 5 -15.63 10.87 8.94
C TYR A 5 -15.86 9.36 9.11
N ASN A 6 -17.11 8.90 8.93
CA ASN A 6 -17.44 7.48 9.03
C ASN A 6 -16.79 6.65 7.92
N GLN A 7 -16.66 7.20 6.72
CA GLN A 7 -15.95 6.58 5.61
C GLN A 7 -14.46 6.41 5.94
N ALA A 8 -13.79 7.46 6.41
CA ALA A 8 -12.39 7.39 6.83
C ALA A 8 -12.19 6.34 7.94
N LEU A 9 -13.13 6.25 8.88
CA LEU A 9 -13.08 5.28 9.97
C LEU A 9 -13.18 3.82 9.48
N ARG A 10 -14.07 3.56 8.52
CA ARG A 10 -14.20 2.24 7.88
C ARG A 10 -12.96 1.89 7.07
N GLN A 11 -12.43 2.84 6.30
CA GLN A 11 -11.19 2.68 5.54
C GLN A 11 -10.03 2.34 6.48
N PHE A 12 -9.89 3.07 7.59
CA PHE A 12 -8.87 2.80 8.61
C PHE A 12 -8.98 1.39 9.20
N SER A 13 -10.17 1.00 9.65
CA SER A 13 -10.41 -0.34 10.22
C SER A 13 -10.11 -1.47 9.23
N SER A 14 -10.48 -1.30 7.96
CA SER A 14 -10.15 -2.25 6.89
C SER A 14 -8.64 -2.35 6.69
N ILE A 15 -7.93 -1.22 6.57
CA ILE A 15 -6.47 -1.19 6.36
C ILE A 15 -5.76 -1.85 7.53
N GLN A 16 -6.19 -1.59 8.76
CA GLN A 16 -5.60 -2.19 9.95
C GLN A 16 -5.78 -3.71 9.95
N SER A 17 -6.97 -4.20 9.58
CA SER A 17 -7.22 -5.64 9.41
C SER A 17 -6.32 -6.23 8.32
N ASP A 18 -6.19 -5.57 7.18
CA ASP A 18 -5.39 -6.07 6.05
C ASP A 18 -3.89 -6.10 6.38
N ILE A 19 -3.39 -5.07 7.07
CA ILE A 19 -2.01 -5.04 7.58
C ILE A 19 -1.77 -6.16 8.59
N SER A 20 -2.71 -6.39 9.52
CA SER A 20 -2.57 -7.46 10.51
C SER A 20 -2.59 -8.86 9.87
N ARG A 21 -3.40 -9.05 8.83
CA ARG A 21 -3.40 -10.28 8.02
C ARG A 21 -2.06 -10.49 7.35
N ILE A 22 -1.52 -9.46 6.68
CA ILE A 22 -0.22 -9.55 6.01
C ILE A 22 0.91 -9.82 7.01
N ASP A 23 0.88 -9.22 8.20
CA ASP A 23 1.89 -9.49 9.23
C ASP A 23 1.81 -10.91 9.77
N SER A 24 0.60 -11.46 9.92
CA SER A 24 0.39 -12.86 10.31
C SER A 24 0.82 -13.86 9.23
N GLU A 25 0.73 -13.47 7.96
CA GLU A 25 1.11 -14.30 6.82
C GLU A 25 2.62 -14.18 6.48
N GLY A 26 3.28 -13.11 6.94
CA GLY A 26 4.70 -13.00 7.28
C GLY A 26 5.71 -13.47 6.24
N ASP A 27 6.01 -14.77 6.24
CA ASP A 27 7.03 -15.40 5.38
C ASP A 27 6.46 -16.03 4.09
N SER A 28 5.14 -16.22 4.02
CA SER A 28 4.46 -16.83 2.86
C SER A 28 3.69 -15.82 2.02
N ALA A 29 3.56 -14.58 2.50
CA ALA A 29 2.74 -13.56 1.85
C ALA A 29 3.37 -13.17 0.50
N PRO A 30 2.67 -13.39 -0.64
CA PRO A 30 3.18 -12.97 -1.93
C PRO A 30 3.29 -11.43 -1.97
N SER A 31 4.30 -10.92 -2.68
CA SER A 31 4.52 -9.47 -2.83
C SER A 31 3.30 -8.71 -3.43
N THR A 32 2.36 -9.44 -4.02
CA THR A 32 1.07 -8.95 -4.55
C THR A 32 0.08 -8.56 -3.45
N SER A 33 0.18 -9.12 -2.23
CA SER A 33 -0.70 -8.81 -1.09
C SER A 33 -0.56 -7.36 -0.62
N PHE A 34 0.56 -6.69 -0.91
CA PHE A 34 0.78 -5.28 -0.57
C PHE A 34 0.04 -4.31 -1.50
N GLY A 35 -0.30 -4.72 -2.73
CA GLY A 35 -0.93 -3.85 -3.73
C GLY A 35 -2.27 -3.26 -3.27
N PRO A 36 -3.25 -4.07 -2.85
CA PRO A 36 -4.53 -3.59 -2.37
C PRO A 36 -4.41 -2.62 -1.18
N VAL A 37 -3.51 -2.90 -0.23
CA VAL A 37 -3.29 -2.06 0.96
C VAL A 37 -2.67 -0.71 0.58
N THR A 38 -1.76 -0.67 -0.38
CA THR A 38 -1.20 0.60 -0.87
C THR A 38 -2.25 1.49 -1.56
N VAL A 39 -3.20 0.87 -2.27
CA VAL A 39 -4.31 1.60 -2.91
C VAL A 39 -5.30 2.14 -1.88
N SER A 40 -5.70 1.33 -0.90
CA SER A 40 -6.62 1.75 0.16
C SER A 40 -6.01 2.83 1.05
N LEU A 41 -4.69 2.78 1.31
CA LEU A 41 -3.94 3.82 2.01
C LEU A 41 -3.97 5.16 1.23
N SER A 42 -3.76 5.11 -0.09
CA SER A 42 -3.86 6.31 -0.95
C SER A 42 -5.29 6.88 -1.00
N SER A 43 -6.31 6.02 -0.95
CA SER A 43 -7.72 6.43 -0.88
C SER A 43 -8.03 7.12 0.46
N LEU A 44 -7.51 6.60 1.58
CA LEU A 44 -7.64 7.20 2.90
C LEU A 44 -7.01 8.61 2.95
N GLU A 45 -5.83 8.80 2.35
CA GLU A 45 -5.18 10.12 2.26
C GLU A 45 -6.09 11.15 1.57
N ARG A 46 -6.71 10.78 0.44
CA ARG A 46 -7.67 11.64 -0.28
C ARG A 46 -8.89 11.97 0.59
N THR A 47 -9.45 10.98 1.29
CA THR A 47 -10.59 11.19 2.21
C THR A 47 -10.23 12.16 3.34
N ILE A 48 -9.02 12.04 3.91
CA ILE A 48 -8.52 12.94 4.96
C ILE A 48 -8.38 14.37 4.42
N ASP A 49 -7.81 14.54 3.24
CA ASP A 49 -7.67 15.85 2.58
C ASP A 49 -9.03 16.50 2.28
N GLU A 50 -10.01 15.72 1.84
CA GLU A 50 -11.39 16.19 1.61
C GLU A 50 -12.07 16.59 2.93
N TYR A 51 -11.89 15.79 3.97
CA TYR A 51 -12.42 16.08 5.30
C TYR A 51 -11.78 17.35 5.89
N GLU A 52 -10.47 17.55 5.71
CA GLU A 52 -9.75 18.76 6.13
C GLU A 52 -10.23 20.01 5.38
N LYS A 53 -10.44 19.92 4.07
CA LYS A 53 -10.99 21.05 3.28
C LYS A 53 -12.38 21.43 3.75
N LEU A 54 -13.22 20.45 4.11
CA LEU A 54 -14.52 20.71 4.70
C LEU A 54 -14.37 21.32 6.10
N ALA A 55 -13.49 20.77 6.95
CA ALA A 55 -13.18 21.29 8.30
C ALA A 55 -12.84 22.79 8.27
N LYS A 56 -11.96 23.21 7.36
CA LYS A 56 -11.55 24.61 7.20
C LYS A 56 -12.68 25.53 6.71
N LYS A 57 -13.66 25.00 5.98
CA LYS A 57 -14.82 25.75 5.46
C LYS A 57 -15.99 25.83 6.45
N GLU A 58 -15.94 25.09 7.56
CA GLU A 58 -17.01 25.10 8.54
C GLU A 58 -17.08 26.45 9.25
N LEU A 59 -18.25 27.11 9.18
CA LEU A 59 -18.48 28.45 9.73
C LEU A 59 -18.64 28.45 11.27
N ILE A 60 -18.97 27.30 11.86
CA ILE A 60 -19.17 27.16 13.30
C ILE A 60 -17.85 26.74 13.94
N GLN A 61 -17.22 27.66 14.69
CA GLN A 61 -15.90 27.47 15.28
C GLN A 61 -15.79 26.22 16.16
N SER A 62 -16.81 25.91 16.98
CA SER A 62 -16.80 24.71 17.83
C SER A 62 -16.90 23.39 17.04
N LYS A 63 -17.54 23.39 15.86
CA LYS A 63 -17.58 22.22 14.96
C LYS A 63 -16.31 22.11 14.14
N GLN A 64 -15.77 23.25 13.72
CA GLN A 64 -14.48 23.36 13.03
C GLN A 64 -13.35 22.79 13.89
N GLU A 65 -13.23 23.21 15.15
CA GLU A 65 -12.19 22.72 16.07
C GLU A 65 -12.29 21.20 16.29
N LYS A 66 -13.51 20.67 16.48
CA LYS A 66 -13.73 19.22 16.58
C LYS A 66 -13.35 18.49 15.30
N ALA A 67 -13.66 19.04 14.13
CA ALA A 67 -13.30 18.46 12.85
C ALA A 67 -11.78 18.49 12.62
N LEU A 68 -11.10 19.59 12.97
CA LEU A 68 -9.64 19.71 12.86
C LEU A 68 -8.91 18.76 13.82
N ASN A 69 -9.41 18.58 15.05
CA ASN A 69 -8.86 17.60 15.98
C ASN A 69 -8.98 16.17 15.43
N ARG A 70 -10.13 15.83 14.83
CA ARG A 70 -10.32 14.55 14.13
C ARG A 70 -9.37 14.39 12.94
N VAL A 71 -9.14 15.45 12.15
CA VAL A 71 -8.15 15.43 11.05
C VAL A 71 -6.74 15.17 11.59
N ALA A 72 -6.34 15.86 12.67
CA ALA A 72 -5.05 15.67 13.29
C ALA A 72 -4.85 14.21 13.74
N LYS A 73 -5.87 13.62 14.37
CA LYS A 73 -5.87 12.20 14.72
C LYS A 73 -5.68 11.30 13.48
N PHE A 74 -6.48 11.50 12.44
CA PHE A 74 -6.35 10.70 11.21
C PHE A 74 -4.99 10.86 10.52
N ARG A 75 -4.33 12.02 10.63
CA ARG A 75 -2.97 12.23 10.09
C ARG A 75 -1.94 11.40 10.86
N THR A 76 -2.04 11.37 12.19
CA THR A 76 -1.21 10.50 13.03
C THR A 76 -1.44 9.04 12.69
N ASP A 77 -2.71 8.62 12.65
CA ASP A 77 -3.12 7.25 12.33
C ASP A 77 -2.60 6.81 10.93
N TYR A 78 -2.69 7.69 9.94
CA TYR A 78 -2.15 7.46 8.60
C TYR A 78 -0.63 7.27 8.59
N SER A 79 0.10 8.12 9.34
CA SER A 79 1.56 8.00 9.43
C SER A 79 1.98 6.67 10.07
N GLU A 80 1.24 6.21 11.08
CA GLU A 80 1.48 4.92 11.71
C GLU A 80 1.25 3.77 10.73
N LEU A 81 0.10 3.72 10.05
CA LEU A 81 -0.21 2.69 9.04
C LEU A 81 0.84 2.66 7.92
N SER A 82 1.29 3.85 7.46
CA SER A 82 2.32 3.94 6.43
C SER A 82 3.66 3.34 6.89
N SER A 83 4.03 3.56 8.17
CA SER A 83 5.24 3.00 8.76
C SER A 83 5.15 1.48 8.94
N GLN A 84 3.98 0.96 9.30
CA GLN A 84 3.72 -0.47 9.44
C GLN A 84 3.84 -1.17 8.08
N LEU A 85 3.25 -0.59 7.03
CA LEU A 85 3.35 -1.12 5.66
C LEU A 85 4.80 -1.14 5.17
N ALA A 86 5.56 -0.06 5.42
CA ALA A 86 6.97 0.01 5.05
C ALA A 86 7.82 -1.07 5.76
N ARG A 87 7.56 -1.32 7.05
CA ARG A 87 8.22 -2.38 7.82
C ARG A 87 7.88 -3.77 7.26
N LEU A 88 6.60 -4.04 6.98
CA LEU A 88 6.16 -5.32 6.43
C LEU A 88 6.71 -5.57 5.02
N LYS A 89 6.76 -4.55 4.18
CA LYS A 89 7.37 -4.65 2.84
C LYS A 89 8.86 -4.96 2.91
N THR A 90 9.56 -4.36 3.87
CA THR A 90 10.99 -4.62 4.11
C THR A 90 11.20 -6.05 4.63
N LYS A 91 10.37 -6.49 5.58
CA LYS A 91 10.35 -7.86 6.13
C LYS A 91 10.11 -8.90 5.02
N GLY A 92 9.07 -8.74 4.20
CA GLY A 92 8.77 -9.65 3.08
C GLY A 92 9.83 -9.63 1.96
N SER A 93 10.44 -8.48 1.68
CA SER A 93 11.53 -8.38 0.70
C SER A 93 12.84 -9.01 1.17
N LEU A 94 13.08 -9.08 2.49
CA LEU A 94 14.26 -9.72 3.08
C LEU A 94 14.15 -11.25 3.02
N SER A 95 12.98 -11.82 3.33
CA SER A 95 12.75 -13.28 3.24
C SER A 95 12.90 -13.80 1.81
N ASN A 96 12.43 -13.06 0.80
CA ASN A 96 12.59 -13.47 -0.61
C ASN A 96 14.04 -13.33 -1.15
N ARG A 97 14.90 -12.55 -0.48
CA ARG A 97 16.31 -12.40 -0.87
C ARG A 97 17.20 -13.53 -0.32
N GLY A 98 16.77 -14.19 0.76
CA GLY A 98 17.45 -15.37 1.31
C GLY A 98 17.37 -16.61 0.40
N SER A 99 16.33 -16.73 -0.43
CA SER A 99 16.13 -17.87 -1.33
C SER A 99 16.90 -17.77 -2.66
N ALA A 100 17.43 -16.59 -3.01
CA ALA A 100 18.18 -16.36 -4.25
C ALA A 100 19.71 -16.33 -4.05
N GLN A 101 20.20 -16.55 -2.83
CA GLN A 101 21.62 -16.51 -2.49
C GLN A 101 22.10 -17.87 -1.96
N ASN A 102 21.72 -18.96 -2.64
CA ASN A 102 22.38 -20.25 -2.49
C ASN A 102 22.69 -20.84 -3.87
N GLY A 103 23.43 -20.07 -4.65
CA GLY A 103 23.83 -20.38 -6.02
C GLY A 103 25.27 -19.96 -6.29
N SER A 104 26.19 -20.33 -5.41
CA SER A 104 27.62 -20.23 -5.71
C SER A 104 28.44 -21.29 -5.00
N SER A 105 29.07 -22.14 -5.82
CA SER A 105 30.11 -23.15 -5.51
C SER A 105 29.51 -24.48 -5.03
N THR A 106 29.65 -25.59 -5.73
CA THR A 106 30.94 -26.25 -6.02
C THR A 106 30.68 -27.47 -6.94
N SER A 107 31.68 -27.79 -7.77
CA SER A 107 31.90 -28.99 -8.60
C SER A 107 31.01 -30.23 -8.31
N THR A 108 30.50 -30.92 -9.33
CA THR A 108 31.23 -32.00 -10.00
C THR A 108 30.44 -32.55 -11.20
N LEU A 109 31.16 -32.86 -12.28
CA LEU A 109 30.74 -33.78 -13.34
C LEU A 109 30.12 -35.06 -12.76
N ARG A 110 28.94 -35.48 -13.23
CA ARG A 110 28.67 -36.88 -13.62
C ARG A 110 27.28 -37.04 -14.29
N SER A 111 27.27 -37.40 -15.57
CA SER A 111 26.29 -38.36 -16.09
C SER A 111 26.83 -39.76 -15.78
N PRO A 112 26.01 -40.80 -15.49
CA PRO A 112 25.31 -41.51 -16.58
C PRO A 112 23.99 -42.23 -16.20
N THR A 113 23.20 -42.54 -17.24
CA THR A 113 22.52 -43.82 -17.56
C THR A 113 21.89 -44.71 -16.45
N SER A 114 20.60 -45.00 -16.69
CA SER A 114 19.83 -46.26 -16.47
C SER A 114 19.47 -46.80 -15.07
N ASN A 115 18.28 -47.42 -15.08
CA ASN A 115 17.65 -48.39 -14.16
C ASN A 115 16.62 -47.77 -13.19
N ALA A 116 15.32 -48.04 -13.29
CA ALA A 116 14.59 -49.31 -13.24
C ALA A 116 14.54 -49.95 -11.84
N PHE A 117 13.30 -50.10 -11.34
CA PHE A 117 12.78 -50.94 -10.24
C PHE A 117 13.07 -50.59 -8.76
N GLY A 118 11.97 -50.34 -8.04
CA GLY A 118 11.65 -51.10 -6.82
C GLY A 118 11.75 -50.39 -5.47
N GLY A 119 10.66 -50.46 -4.70
CA GLY A 119 10.71 -50.51 -3.23
C GLY A 119 10.24 -49.26 -2.50
N GLY A 120 9.00 -49.28 -2.01
CA GLY A 120 8.45 -48.26 -1.13
C GLY A 120 9.03 -48.30 0.29
N ALA A 121 8.96 -47.16 0.98
CA ALA A 121 8.81 -47.07 2.43
C ALA A 121 8.37 -45.65 2.81
N ASN A 122 7.17 -45.57 3.39
CA ASN A 122 6.59 -44.46 4.14
C ASN A 122 7.58 -43.41 4.67
N ARG A 123 7.41 -42.16 4.23
CA ARG A 123 7.66 -40.99 5.10
C ARG A 123 6.44 -40.08 5.09
N ARG A 124 5.67 -40.22 6.17
CA ARG A 124 4.58 -39.35 6.56
C ARG A 124 5.15 -37.96 6.89
N ALA A 125 4.62 -36.92 6.27
CA ALA A 125 4.81 -35.54 6.72
C ALA A 125 3.44 -34.85 6.78
N SER A 126 3.22 -34.23 7.92
CA SER A 126 2.00 -33.70 8.51
C SER A 126 1.41 -32.54 7.70
N GLY A 127 0.09 -32.55 7.52
CA GLY A 127 -0.67 -31.47 6.89
C GLY A 127 -0.62 -30.18 7.71
N ILE A 128 -0.25 -29.10 7.02
CA ILE A 128 -0.34 -27.72 7.50
C ILE A 128 -1.66 -27.16 6.99
N ALA A 129 -2.50 -26.68 7.90
CA ALA A 129 -3.78 -26.05 7.59
C ALA A 129 -3.58 -24.74 6.82
N LEU A 130 -4.10 -24.66 5.58
CA LEU A 130 -4.16 -23.44 4.79
C LEU A 130 -5.34 -22.56 5.24
N ALA A 131 -5.04 -21.29 5.50
CA ALA A 131 -6.01 -20.24 5.77
C ALA A 131 -6.72 -19.80 4.49
N GLU A 132 -8.04 -19.61 4.59
CA GLU A 132 -8.97 -19.27 3.52
C GLU A 132 -8.96 -17.76 3.22
N SER A 133 -8.91 -17.40 1.93
CA SER A 133 -8.83 -16.01 1.45
C SER A 133 -10.22 -15.42 1.10
N PRO A 134 -10.50 -14.14 1.43
CA PRO A 134 -11.85 -13.55 1.40
C PRO A 134 -12.32 -12.97 0.06
N PHE A 135 -11.75 -13.38 -1.08
CA PHE A 135 -12.27 -12.98 -2.40
C PHE A 135 -13.24 -13.97 -3.03
N SER A 136 -13.59 -15.06 -2.34
CA SER A 136 -14.55 -16.08 -2.79
C SER A 136 -16.01 -15.68 -2.53
N LEU A 137 -16.44 -14.52 -3.00
CA LEU A 137 -17.87 -14.28 -3.21
C LEU A 137 -18.18 -14.86 -4.58
N HIS A 138 -18.91 -15.99 -4.64
CA HIS A 138 -19.78 -16.48 -5.74
C HIS A 138 -19.96 -18.03 -5.80
N ALA A 139 -19.73 -18.78 -4.71
CA ALA A 139 -20.13 -20.20 -4.67
C ALA A 139 -20.84 -20.59 -3.37
N ARG A 140 -21.92 -19.87 -3.03
CA ARG A 140 -22.85 -20.33 -1.99
C ARG A 140 -23.86 -21.26 -2.63
N ASN A 141 -23.64 -22.55 -2.44
CA ASN A 141 -24.62 -23.65 -2.27
C ASN A 141 -24.23 -24.89 -3.08
N SER A 142 -23.22 -25.63 -2.62
CA SER A 142 -23.12 -27.08 -2.83
C SER A 142 -22.17 -27.67 -1.79
N ALA A 143 -22.64 -28.67 -1.07
CA ALA A 143 -21.91 -29.38 -0.03
C ALA A 143 -20.82 -30.28 -0.66
N ASN A 144 -19.55 -29.86 -0.59
CA ASN A 144 -18.37 -30.72 -0.46
C ASN A 144 -17.10 -29.86 -0.40
N PRO A 145 -16.17 -30.07 0.55
CA PRO A 145 -14.93 -29.32 0.62
C PRO A 145 -13.88 -29.98 -0.30
N GLN A 146 -13.61 -29.38 -1.46
CA GLN A 146 -12.40 -29.66 -2.24
C GLN A 146 -11.50 -28.43 -2.20
N GLU A 147 -10.43 -28.55 -1.43
CA GLU A 147 -9.29 -27.65 -1.41
C GLU A 147 -8.78 -27.39 -2.84
N HIS A 148 -8.67 -26.13 -3.22
CA HIS A 148 -8.13 -25.73 -4.51
C HIS A 148 -6.59 -25.73 -4.45
N ASP A 149 -6.01 -26.93 -4.41
CA ASP A 149 -4.58 -27.15 -4.62
C ASP A 149 -4.31 -26.91 -6.13
N PRO A 150 -3.40 -26.00 -6.53
CA PRO A 150 -3.08 -25.75 -7.95
C PRO A 150 -2.50 -26.98 -8.66
N LEU A 151 -2.09 -28.00 -7.91
CA LEU A 151 -1.69 -29.32 -8.41
C LEU A 151 -2.83 -30.34 -8.43
N ALA A 152 -4.05 -29.99 -7.97
CA ALA A 152 -5.23 -30.86 -8.02
C ALA A 152 -5.62 -31.24 -9.46
N ALA A 153 -5.34 -30.36 -10.43
CA ALA A 153 -5.49 -30.69 -11.85
C ALA A 153 -4.56 -31.85 -12.27
N TYR A 154 -3.43 -32.06 -11.61
CA TYR A 154 -2.52 -33.18 -11.91
C TYR A 154 -2.79 -34.43 -11.06
N LYS A 155 -3.51 -34.28 -9.95
CA LYS A 155 -3.85 -35.41 -9.08
C LYS A 155 -5.01 -36.20 -9.71
N MET A 156 -4.78 -37.48 -9.96
CA MET A 156 -5.83 -38.42 -10.34
C MET A 156 -6.78 -38.53 -9.14
N ASN A 157 -8.10 -38.42 -9.36
CA ASN A 157 -9.07 -38.74 -8.30
C ASN A 157 -8.91 -40.24 -7.99
N ASP A 158 -8.74 -40.62 -6.72
CA ASP A 158 -8.51 -42.02 -6.30
C ASP A 158 -9.61 -42.97 -6.83
N SER A 159 -10.83 -42.44 -6.99
CA SER A 159 -11.96 -43.17 -7.59
C SER A 159 -11.84 -43.42 -9.10
N ALA A 160 -11.06 -42.60 -9.83
CA ALA A 160 -10.73 -42.83 -11.24
C ALA A 160 -9.57 -43.82 -11.41
N ALA A 161 -8.64 -43.88 -10.46
CA ALA A 161 -7.56 -44.88 -10.45
C ALA A 161 -8.10 -46.30 -10.20
N ALA A 162 -9.16 -46.43 -9.41
CA ALA A 162 -9.81 -47.73 -9.13
C ALA A 162 -10.63 -48.30 -10.31
N MET A 163 -11.13 -47.46 -11.23
CA MET A 163 -11.86 -47.94 -12.43
C MET A 163 -10.95 -48.44 -13.56
N PHE A 164 -9.65 -48.13 -13.51
CA PHE A 164 -8.65 -48.59 -14.49
C PHE A 164 -7.83 -49.78 -13.96
N GLY A 165 -8.36 -50.50 -12.97
CA GLY A 165 -7.78 -51.72 -12.43
C GLY A 165 -8.38 -52.97 -13.06
N GLY A 166 -8.07 -53.27 -14.32
CA GLY A 166 -8.38 -54.56 -14.91
C GLY A 166 -8.56 -54.56 -16.43
N GLY A 167 -7.61 -55.18 -17.14
CA GLY A 167 -7.81 -55.60 -18.53
C GLY A 167 -6.90 -54.90 -19.52
N ALA A 168 -6.01 -55.67 -20.13
CA ALA A 168 -5.13 -55.27 -21.20
C ALA A 168 -5.92 -54.78 -22.44
N SER A 169 -5.90 -53.46 -22.74
CA SER A 169 -6.13 -52.85 -24.08
C SER A 169 -6.40 -51.32 -24.00
N GLY A 170 -5.44 -50.48 -23.56
CA GLY A 170 -5.82 -49.08 -23.25
C GLY A 170 -4.75 -47.99 -23.32
N GLY A 171 -3.80 -48.05 -24.26
CA GLY A 171 -2.86 -46.92 -24.46
C GLY A 171 -3.54 -45.64 -25.02
N PHE A 172 -4.73 -45.77 -25.62
CA PHE A 172 -5.47 -44.68 -26.25
C PHE A 172 -6.30 -43.86 -25.25
N SER A 173 -6.94 -44.49 -24.25
CA SER A 173 -7.81 -43.79 -23.28
C SER A 173 -7.06 -42.92 -22.29
N VAL A 174 -5.82 -43.29 -21.93
CA VAL A 174 -4.96 -42.49 -21.05
C VAL A 174 -4.49 -41.20 -21.74
N ARG A 175 -4.20 -41.26 -23.05
CA ARG A 175 -3.81 -40.09 -23.84
C ARG A 175 -5.00 -39.15 -24.08
N GLU A 176 -6.17 -39.70 -24.36
CA GLU A 176 -7.41 -38.93 -24.56
C GLU A 176 -7.87 -38.23 -23.28
N SER A 177 -7.81 -38.91 -22.13
CA SER A 177 -8.12 -38.31 -20.82
C SER A 177 -7.10 -37.24 -20.40
N HIS A 178 -5.83 -37.36 -20.82
CA HIS A 178 -4.83 -36.31 -20.63
C HIS A 178 -5.11 -35.09 -21.52
N ALA A 179 -5.47 -35.31 -22.79
CA ALA A 179 -5.78 -34.24 -23.74
C ALA A 179 -7.02 -33.42 -23.34
N LEU A 180 -8.08 -34.08 -22.84
CA LEU A 180 -9.28 -33.38 -22.34
C LEU A 180 -8.99 -32.54 -21.10
N ARG A 181 -8.07 -33.02 -20.24
CA ARG A 181 -7.65 -32.29 -19.04
C ARG A 181 -6.73 -31.12 -19.36
N GLU A 182 -5.84 -31.28 -20.33
CA GLU A 182 -5.04 -30.17 -20.86
C GLU A 182 -5.94 -29.09 -21.47
N HIS A 183 -6.98 -29.48 -22.21
CA HIS A 183 -7.90 -28.53 -22.82
C HIS A 183 -8.72 -27.73 -21.79
N SER A 184 -9.19 -28.38 -20.72
CA SER A 184 -9.90 -27.70 -19.64
C SER A 184 -8.97 -26.83 -18.78
N PHE A 185 -7.74 -27.28 -18.55
CA PHE A 185 -6.71 -26.50 -17.87
C PHE A 185 -6.33 -25.25 -18.68
N ILE A 186 -6.16 -25.37 -19.99
CA ILE A 186 -5.87 -24.24 -20.88
C ILE A 186 -7.02 -23.23 -20.83
N GLN A 187 -8.27 -23.68 -20.94
CA GLN A 187 -9.43 -22.78 -20.88
C GLN A 187 -9.57 -22.05 -19.54
N GLN A 188 -9.32 -22.74 -18.42
CA GLN A 188 -9.33 -22.11 -17.09
C GLN A 188 -8.16 -21.13 -16.93
N THR A 189 -6.99 -21.46 -17.47
CA THR A 189 -5.81 -20.61 -17.42
C THR A 189 -6.01 -19.34 -18.24
N GLU A 190 -6.59 -19.44 -19.45
CA GLU A 190 -6.93 -18.28 -20.28
C GLU A 190 -7.86 -17.30 -19.54
N GLN A 191 -8.92 -17.80 -18.91
CA GLN A 191 -9.86 -16.96 -18.14
C GLN A 191 -9.20 -16.28 -16.93
N GLN A 192 -8.28 -16.98 -16.24
CA GLN A 192 -7.54 -16.41 -15.12
C GLN A 192 -6.50 -15.38 -15.60
N LEU A 193 -5.80 -15.65 -16.70
CA LEU A 193 -4.85 -14.71 -17.31
C LEU A 193 -5.55 -13.43 -17.75
N ASP A 194 -6.72 -13.52 -18.38
CA ASP A 194 -7.52 -12.35 -18.77
C ASP A 194 -7.91 -11.51 -17.55
N THR A 195 -8.29 -12.17 -16.46
CA THR A 195 -8.62 -11.49 -15.20
C THR A 195 -7.40 -10.78 -14.60
N PHE A 196 -6.22 -11.41 -14.62
CA PHE A 196 -4.97 -10.78 -14.17
C PHE A 196 -4.54 -9.63 -15.07
N ILE A 197 -4.73 -9.74 -16.39
CA ILE A 197 -4.44 -8.67 -17.35
C ILE A 197 -5.38 -7.48 -17.12
N ALA A 198 -6.68 -7.73 -16.90
CA ALA A 198 -7.65 -6.70 -16.59
C ALA A 198 -7.30 -5.96 -15.27
N GLN A 199 -6.98 -6.71 -14.23
CA GLN A 199 -6.52 -6.18 -12.94
C GLN A 199 -5.21 -5.40 -13.10
N GLY A 200 -4.27 -5.89 -13.90
CA GLY A 200 -3.03 -5.21 -14.22
C GLY A 200 -3.27 -3.86 -14.90
N ARG A 201 -4.18 -3.81 -15.88
CA ARG A 201 -4.55 -2.57 -16.58
C ARG A 201 -5.20 -1.55 -15.67
N GLU A 202 -6.05 -1.98 -14.74
CA GLU A 202 -6.67 -1.10 -13.73
C GLU A 202 -5.62 -0.51 -12.79
N VAL A 203 -4.68 -1.33 -12.31
CA VAL A 203 -3.58 -0.88 -11.44
C VAL A 203 -2.67 0.09 -12.19
N PHE A 204 -2.29 -0.20 -13.43
CA PHE A 204 -1.51 0.73 -14.26
C PHE A 204 -2.26 2.04 -14.51
N GLY A 205 -3.58 1.98 -14.75
CA GLY A 205 -4.43 3.16 -14.87
C GLY A 205 -4.38 4.04 -13.62
N ASN A 206 -4.50 3.41 -12.44
CA ASN A 206 -4.43 4.11 -11.16
C ASN A 206 -3.04 4.72 -10.90
N LEU A 207 -1.95 4.02 -11.25
CA LEU A 207 -0.58 4.57 -11.16
C LEU A 207 -0.36 5.76 -12.10
N VAL A 208 -0.89 5.71 -13.32
CA VAL A 208 -0.85 6.83 -14.28
C VAL A 208 -1.65 8.02 -13.76
N GLU A 209 -2.81 7.79 -13.15
CA GLU A 209 -3.62 8.83 -12.52
C GLU A 209 -2.92 9.44 -11.29
N GLN A 210 -2.27 8.60 -10.47
CA GLN A 210 -1.45 9.03 -9.34
C GLN A 210 -0.27 9.91 -9.76
N ARG A 211 0.35 9.65 -10.92
CA ARG A 211 1.38 10.53 -11.50
C ARG A 211 0.85 11.95 -11.74
N GLY A 212 -0.45 12.09 -12.05
CA GLY A 212 -1.12 13.40 -12.15
C GLY A 212 -1.20 14.13 -10.81
N ILE A 213 -1.42 13.40 -9.71
CA ILE A 213 -1.47 13.94 -8.35
C ILE A 213 -0.08 14.43 -7.92
N LEU A 214 0.97 13.62 -8.12
CA LEU A 214 2.35 14.02 -7.83
C LEU A 214 2.77 15.26 -8.62
N LYS A 215 2.36 15.39 -9.89
CA LYS A 215 2.59 16.62 -10.67
C LYS A 215 1.84 17.84 -10.10
N ARG A 216 0.62 17.67 -9.59
CA ARG A 216 -0.13 18.74 -8.92
C ARG A 216 0.53 19.14 -7.60
N THR A 217 1.01 18.18 -6.81
CA THR A 217 1.76 18.45 -5.57
C THR A 217 3.09 19.14 -5.87
N GLN A 218 3.82 18.71 -6.90
CA GLN A 218 5.04 19.37 -7.36
C GLN A 218 4.79 20.82 -7.79
N ARG A 219 3.70 21.09 -8.53
CA ARG A 219 3.29 22.46 -8.86
C ARG A 219 3.01 23.26 -7.60
N ARG A 220 2.21 22.73 -6.68
CA ARG A 220 1.90 23.39 -5.41
C ARG A 220 3.13 23.63 -4.54
N LEU A 221 4.12 22.73 -4.55
CA LEU A 221 5.39 22.91 -3.86
C LEU A 221 6.25 23.98 -4.52
N ARG A 222 6.29 24.06 -5.86
CA ARG A 222 6.98 25.15 -6.57
C ARG A 222 6.29 26.48 -6.30
N ASP A 223 4.96 26.50 -6.31
CA ASP A 223 4.17 27.70 -6.03
C ASP A 223 4.37 28.14 -4.57
N ALA A 224 4.33 27.20 -3.62
CA ALA A 224 4.61 27.44 -2.21
C ALA A 224 6.06 27.85 -1.96
N ALA A 225 7.03 27.31 -2.68
CA ALA A 225 8.43 27.74 -2.60
C ALA A 225 8.59 29.17 -3.12
N ASN A 226 7.89 29.54 -4.20
CA ASN A 226 7.84 30.92 -4.69
C ASN A 226 7.15 31.86 -3.69
N THR A 227 6.08 31.43 -3.01
CA THR A 227 5.40 32.27 -2.01
C THR A 227 6.12 32.31 -0.67
N LEU A 228 6.86 31.28 -0.28
CA LEU A 228 7.75 31.26 0.89
C LEU A 228 8.98 32.16 0.65
N GLY A 229 9.48 32.21 -0.60
CA GLY A 229 10.47 33.22 -1.02
C GLY A 229 9.94 34.64 -0.85
N LEU A 230 8.70 34.89 -1.31
CA LEU A 230 8.01 36.17 -1.12
C LEU A 230 7.71 36.46 0.37
N SER A 231 7.42 35.44 1.18
CA SER A 231 7.21 35.58 2.62
C SER A 231 8.46 36.08 3.35
N ARG A 232 9.66 35.75 2.85
CA ARG A 232 10.92 36.27 3.41
C ARG A 232 11.09 37.76 3.10
N ASP A 233 10.66 38.21 1.93
CA ASP A 233 10.62 39.63 1.57
C ASP A 233 9.57 40.39 2.38
N VAL A 234 8.40 39.79 2.65
CA VAL A 234 7.39 40.36 3.55
C VAL A 234 7.90 40.43 5.00
N ILE A 235 8.61 39.41 5.48
CA ILE A 235 9.25 39.40 6.81
C ILE A 235 10.30 40.51 6.91
N GLY A 236 11.15 40.68 5.89
CA GLY A 236 12.12 41.77 5.83
C GLY A 236 11.46 43.15 5.75
N TYR A 237 10.34 43.27 5.03
CA TYR A 237 9.55 44.51 4.98
C TYR A 237 8.96 44.89 6.35
N ILE A 238 8.52 43.89 7.14
CA ILE A 238 8.02 44.10 8.51
C ILE A 238 9.15 44.59 9.42
N GLU A 239 10.34 43.98 9.35
CA GLU A 239 11.48 44.36 10.16
C GLU A 239 12.02 45.77 9.82
N ARG A 240 11.95 46.15 8.54
CA ARG A 240 12.30 47.49 8.07
C ARG A 240 11.34 48.57 8.59
N ARG A 241 10.06 48.24 8.77
CA ARG A 241 9.07 49.17 9.35
C ARG A 241 9.33 49.40 10.85
N SER A 242 9.72 48.35 11.59
CA SER A 242 10.05 48.47 13.01
C SER A 242 11.33 49.29 13.25
N THR A 243 12.35 49.11 12.40
CA THR A 243 13.59 49.91 12.48
C THR A 243 13.34 51.37 12.07
N GLN A 244 12.50 51.62 11.07
CA GLN A 244 12.09 52.97 10.70
C GLN A 244 11.32 53.69 11.83
N ASP A 245 10.47 52.97 12.55
CA ASP A 245 9.73 53.52 13.71
C ASP A 245 10.68 53.90 14.86
N ASN A 246 11.67 53.05 15.15
CA ASN A 246 12.71 53.36 16.14
C ASN A 246 13.54 54.61 15.73
N MET A 247 13.81 54.78 14.43
CA MET A 247 14.51 55.95 13.92
C MET A 247 13.66 57.24 14.06
N ILE A 248 12.35 57.16 13.83
CA ILE A 248 11.43 58.30 14.03
C ILE A 248 11.36 58.68 15.51
N PHE A 249 11.33 57.70 16.41
CA PHE A 249 11.37 57.92 17.85
C PHE A 249 12.69 58.59 18.29
N ALA A 250 13.83 58.08 17.83
CA ALA A 250 15.14 58.66 18.14
C ALA A 250 15.29 60.11 17.63
N LEU A 251 14.77 60.41 16.44
CA LEU A 251 14.72 61.78 15.91
C LEU A 251 13.88 62.71 16.79
N GLY A 252 12.71 62.25 17.24
CA GLY A 252 11.86 63.00 18.17
C GLY A 252 12.54 63.27 19.51
N ALA A 253 13.25 62.29 20.06
CA ALA A 253 13.99 62.43 21.33
C ALA A 253 15.17 63.42 21.22
N ILE A 254 15.88 63.44 20.10
CA ILE A 254 16.96 64.41 19.87
C ILE A 254 16.40 65.81 19.71
N PHE A 255 15.30 65.96 18.97
CA PHE A 255 14.66 67.26 18.77
C PHE A 255 14.22 67.89 20.09
N THR A 256 13.60 67.12 20.98
CA THR A 256 13.17 67.62 22.29
C THR A 256 14.37 68.01 23.17
N LEU A 257 15.46 67.25 23.14
CA LEU A 257 16.71 67.59 23.82
C LEU A 257 17.31 68.92 23.31
N VAL A 258 17.29 69.16 22.00
CA VAL A 258 17.75 70.41 21.39
C VAL A 258 16.88 71.59 21.84
N CYS A 259 15.56 71.42 21.88
CA CYS A 259 14.65 72.44 22.40
C CYS A 259 14.94 72.78 23.87
N PHE A 260 15.14 71.76 24.72
CA PHE A 260 15.52 71.96 26.12
C PHE A 260 16.86 72.69 26.26
N TRP A 261 17.85 72.35 25.45
CA TRP A 261 19.15 73.03 25.45
C TRP A 261 19.02 74.51 25.06
N TYR A 262 18.22 74.83 24.05
CA TYR A 262 17.97 76.21 23.64
C TYR A 262 17.26 77.02 24.74
N ILE A 263 16.29 76.42 25.44
CA ILE A 263 15.62 77.08 26.58
C ILE A 263 16.64 77.36 27.69
N TYR A 264 17.43 76.36 28.07
CA TYR A 264 18.44 76.52 29.12
C TYR A 264 19.45 77.62 28.80
N LYS A 265 19.90 77.70 27.53
CA LYS A 265 20.91 78.67 27.08
C LYS A 265 20.37 80.09 26.84
N TRP A 266 19.05 80.27 26.77
CA TRP A 266 18.42 81.57 26.52
C TRP A 266 17.76 82.14 27.77
N PHE A 267 17.33 81.29 28.71
CA PHE A 267 16.73 81.68 29.99
C PHE A 267 17.67 81.50 31.21
N GLY A 268 18.84 80.91 31.03
CA GLY A 268 19.96 80.88 31.98
C GLY A 268 21.19 81.55 31.39
#